data_AF-A0A5J4TZW8-F1
#
_entry.id   AF-A0A5J4TZW8-F1
#
_cell.length_a   1.000
_cell.length_b   1.000
_cell.length_c   1.000
_cell.angle_alpha   90.00
_cell.angle_beta   90.00
_cell.angle_gamma   90.00
#
_symmetry.space_group_name_H-M   'P 1'
#
loop_
_entity.id
_entity.type
_entity.pdbx_description
1 polymer ?
#
loop_
_entity_poly.entity_id
_entity_poly.type
_entity_poly.pdbx_seq_one_letter_code
_entity_poly.pdbx_strand_id
1 'polypeptide(L)' 'MKKTAVMPFILHGHTRPITEAHFNADSDLLFASSSDSKVSKWWSMSSTPAGVFEGH' A
#
# COMPACT_ATOMS: atom_id res chain seq x y z
N MET A 1 -30.22 -3.83 -7.03
CA MET A 1 -28.89 -3.17 -7.05
C MET A 1 -27.93 -4.02 -6.25
N LYS A 2 -26.98 -4.73 -6.88
CA LYS A 2 -26.03 -5.59 -6.15
C LYS A 2 -25.00 -4.67 -5.47
N LYS A 3 -25.00 -4.64 -4.15
CA LYS A 3 -23.95 -3.97 -3.35
C LYS A 3 -22.73 -4.89 -3.42
N THR A 4 -21.80 -4.62 -4.33
CA THR A 4 -20.53 -5.36 -4.39
C THR A 4 -19.82 -5.13 -3.07
N ALA A 5 -19.70 -6.18 -2.25
CA ALA A 5 -18.94 -6.12 -1.02
C ALA A 5 -17.45 -6.01 -1.40
N VAL A 6 -16.90 -4.82 -1.26
CA VAL A 6 -15.45 -4.61 -1.29
C VAL A 6 -14.88 -5.16 0.01
N MET A 7 -14.17 -6.27 -0.09
CA MET A 7 -13.40 -6.82 1.02
C MET A 7 -12.05 -6.07 1.07
N PRO A 8 -11.75 -5.34 2.15
CA PRO A 8 -10.50 -4.58 2.24
C PRO A 8 -9.30 -5.54 2.34
N PHE A 9 -8.22 -5.21 1.64
CA PHE A 9 -6.96 -5.93 1.76
C PHE A 9 -6.21 -5.45 3.00
N ILE A 10 -5.62 -6.38 3.75
CA ILE A 10 -4.72 -6.08 4.85
C ILE A 10 -3.29 -6.18 4.31
N LEU A 11 -2.56 -5.06 4.35
CA LEU A 11 -1.20 -4.97 3.83
C LEU A 11 -0.21 -5.02 5.01
N HIS A 12 0.46 -6.15 5.17
CA HIS A 12 1.44 -6.36 6.23
C HIS A 12 2.86 -6.07 5.72
N GLY A 13 3.63 -5.25 6.45
CA GLY A 13 5.03 -4.99 6.09
C GLY A 13 5.69 -3.89 6.92
N HIS A 14 4.94 -2.88 7.35
CA HIS A 14 5.46 -1.82 8.19
C HIS A 14 5.49 -2.24 9.66
N THR A 15 6.62 -1.98 10.32
CA THR A 15 6.82 -2.23 11.76
C THR A 15 6.55 -1.00 12.61
N ARG A 16 6.32 0.14 11.95
CA ARG A 16 6.04 1.45 12.55
C ARG A 16 4.79 2.08 11.94
N PRO A 17 4.22 3.13 12.56
CA PRO A 17 3.08 3.84 12.00
C PRO A 17 3.41 4.43 10.62
N ILE A 18 2.47 4.20 9.70
CA ILE A 18 2.44 4.79 8.37
C ILE A 18 2.22 6.30 8.54
N THR A 19 3.05 7.11 7.90
CA THR A 19 2.97 8.56 7.92
C THR A 19 2.13 9.08 6.77
N GLU A 20 2.31 8.51 5.58
CA GLU A 20 1.61 8.94 4.37
C GLU A 20 1.29 7.75 3.46
N ALA A 21 0.22 7.86 2.68
CA ALA A 21 -0.16 6.86 1.70
C ALA A 21 -0.72 7.55 0.45
N HIS A 22 -0.19 7.20 -0.73
CA HIS A 22 -0.53 7.83 -2.00
C HIS A 22 -0.71 6.81 -3.11
N PHE A 23 -1.71 7.03 -3.96
CA PHE A 23 -1.88 6.27 -5.19
C PHE A 23 -1.09 6.90 -6.35
N ASN A 24 -0.67 6.07 -7.31
CA ASN A 24 -0.18 6.58 -8.60
C ASN A 24 -1.33 7.16 -9.43
N ALA A 25 -0.99 7.91 -10.49
CA ALA A 25 -1.96 8.52 -11.39
C ALA A 25 -2.94 7.50 -11.99
N ASP A 26 -2.45 6.31 -12.35
CA ASP A 26 -3.26 5.23 -12.93
C ASP A 26 -4.06 4.44 -11.87
N SER A 27 -3.90 4.74 -10.58
CA SER A 27 -4.55 4.04 -9.45
C SER A 27 -4.26 2.53 -9.33
N ASP A 28 -3.23 2.04 -10.02
CA ASP A 28 -2.77 0.67 -9.97
C ASP A 28 -1.82 0.39 -8.79
N LEU A 29 -1.10 1.41 -8.34
CA LEU A 29 -0.07 1.30 -7.31
C LEU A 29 -0.40 2.17 -6.12
N LEU A 30 -0.21 1.59 -4.93
CA LEU A 30 -0.27 2.27 -3.65
C LEU A 30 1.14 2.34 -3.06
N PHE A 31 1.56 3.54 -2.70
CA PHE A 31 2.79 3.80 -1.97
C PHE A 31 2.44 4.16 -0.53
N ALA A 32 3.08 3.50 0.43
CA ALA A 32 2.94 3.78 1.84
C ALA A 32 4.32 4.11 2.43
N SER A 33 4.47 5.31 3.00
CA SER A 33 5.67 5.72 3.73
C SER A 33 5.43 5.55 5.24
N SER A 34 6.45 5.12 5.96
CA SER A 34 6.37 4.88 7.40
C SER A 34 7.60 5.44 8.09
N SER A 35 7.45 5.68 9.40
CA SER A 35 8.56 6.09 10.28
C SER A 35 9.63 5.01 10.48
N ASP A 36 9.53 3.87 9.77
CA ASP A 36 10.57 2.83 9.67
C ASP A 36 11.62 3.13 8.59
N SER A 37 11.59 4.31 7.96
CA SER A 37 12.47 4.70 6.86
C SER A 37 12.38 3.77 5.64
N LYS A 38 11.24 3.08 5.50
CA LYS A 38 10.92 2.24 4.35
C LYS A 38 9.65 2.75 3.69
N VAL A 39 9.63 2.72 2.37
CA VAL A 39 8.42 2.97 1.59
C VAL A 39 7.99 1.66 0.94
N SER A 40 6.81 1.17 1.30
CA SER A 40 6.27 -0.05 0.72
C SER A 40 5.38 0.27 -0.49
N LYS A 41 5.54 -0.51 -1.56
CA LYS A 41 4.76 -0.43 -2.79
C LYS A 41 3.84 -1.63 -2.91
N TRP A 42 2.58 -1.39 -3.21
CA TRP A 42 1.53 -2.40 -3.31
C TRP A 42 0.72 -2.23 -4.59
N TRP A 43 0.21 -3.33 -5.13
CA TRP A 43 -0.75 -3.28 -6.22
C TRP A 43 -2.16 -3.07 -5.65
N SER A 44 -2.93 -2.13 -6.17
CA SER A 44 -4.28 -1.83 -5.65
C SER A 44 -5.26 -3.00 -5.83
N MET A 45 -5.05 -3.80 -6.88
CA MET A 45 -5.87 -4.97 -7.21
C MET A 45 -5.33 -6.29 -6.66
N SER A 46 -4.20 -6.30 -5.96
CA SER A 46 -3.59 -7.54 -5.48
C SER A 46 -3.04 -7.39 -4.06
N SER A 47 -3.18 -8.43 -3.25
CA SER A 47 -2.56 -8.50 -1.92
C SER A 47 -1.06 -8.74 -1.97
N THR A 48 -0.42 -8.71 -3.15
CA THR A 48 1.02 -8.94 -3.31
C THR A 48 1.81 -7.65 -3.16
N PRO A 49 2.86 -7.62 -2.31
CA PRO A 49 3.78 -6.49 -2.26
C PRO A 49 4.52 -6.39 -3.59
N ALA A 50 4.51 -5.21 -4.19
CA ALA A 50 5.17 -4.93 -5.45
C ALA A 50 6.65 -4.56 -5.26
N GLY A 51 7.06 -4.23 -4.02
CA GLY A 51 8.44 -3.97 -3.64
C GLY A 51 8.54 -3.06 -2.42
N VAL A 52 9.71 -3.01 -1.80
CA VAL A 52 10.01 -2.06 -0.71
C VAL A 52 11.19 -1.21 -1.17
N PHE A 53 11.04 0.11 -1.03
CA PHE A 53 12.13 1.05 -1.19
C PHE A 53 12.79 1.24 0.17
N GLU A 54 14.04 0.82 0.26
CA GLU A 54 14.90 1.03 1.43
C GLU A 54 15.86 2.19 1.11
N GLY A 55 15.96 3.18 2.02
CA GLY A 55 16.89 4.30 1.88
C GLY A 55 16.21 5.61 1.47
N HIS A 56 15.24 6.05 2.26
CA HIS A 56 14.74 7.43 2.23
C HIS A 56 15.23 8.21 3.45
#